data_AF-A0A957STL9-F1
#
_entry.id   AF-A0A957STL9-F1
#
_cell.length_a   1.000
_cell.length_b   1.000
_cell.length_c   1.000
_cell.angle_alpha   90.00
_cell.angle_beta   90.00
_cell.angle_gamma   90.00
#
_symmetry.space_group_name_H-M   'P 1'
#
loop_
_entity.id
_entity.type
_entity.pdbx_description
1 polymer ?
#
loop_
_entity_poly.entity_id
_entity_poly.type
_entity_poly.pdbx_seq_one_letter_code
_entity_poly.pdbx_strand_id
1 'polypeptide(L)' 'MTLWLDPHPVEIPASFHDLGLPPLIAQTLLRRGISSPVEAEAFLYPEKTPPSQFPNIAEAAEPIQVAIRNGDK' A
#
# COMPACT_ATOMS: atom_id res chain seq x y z
N MET A 1 28.25 18.60 11.81
CA MET A 1 27.21 19.58 11.44
C MET A 1 26.12 18.83 10.71
N THR A 2 24.87 18.96 11.14
CA THR A 2 23.72 18.31 10.50
C THR A 2 23.10 19.27 9.50
N LEU A 3 22.95 18.84 8.24
CA LEU A 3 22.26 19.60 7.21
C LEU A 3 20.77 19.22 7.23
N TRP A 4 19.91 20.21 7.49
CA TRP A 4 18.47 20.06 7.36
C TRP A 4 18.07 20.36 5.92
N LEU A 5 17.24 19.51 5.33
CA LEU A 5 16.77 19.63 3.95
C LEU A 5 15.25 19.81 3.95
N ASP A 6 14.78 20.81 3.21
CA ASP A 6 13.37 20.97 2.95
C ASP A 6 12.92 19.99 1.85
N PRO A 7 11.69 19.45 1.95
CA PRO A 7 11.17 18.57 0.92
C PRO A 7 10.86 19.34 -0.36
N HIS A 8 11.29 18.81 -1.50
CA HIS A 8 10.99 19.40 -2.81
C HIS A 8 9.48 19.56 -3.01
N PRO A 9 9.01 20.70 -3.57
CA PRO A 9 7.60 20.88 -3.94
C PRO A 9 7.17 19.81 -4.94
N VAL A 10 5.94 19.29 -4.77
CA VAL A 10 5.36 18.32 -5.69
C VAL A 10 3.94 18.76 -6.02
N GLU A 11 3.66 18.85 -7.31
CA GLU A 11 2.32 19.14 -7.83
C GLU A 11 1.40 17.92 -7.61
N ILE A 12 0.22 18.14 -7.06
CA ILE A 12 -0.77 17.08 -6.82
C ILE A 12 -1.56 16.87 -8.12
N PRO A 13 -1.52 15.68 -8.74
CA PRO A 13 -2.31 15.40 -9.93
C PRO A 13 -3.81 15.49 -9.64
N ALA A 14 -4.61 15.91 -10.62
CA ALA A 14 -6.06 16.02 -10.47
C ALA A 14 -6.73 14.68 -10.07
N SER A 15 -6.14 13.54 -10.43
CA SER A 15 -6.61 12.21 -10.03
C SER A 15 -6.60 11.96 -8.51
N PHE A 16 -5.84 12.75 -7.74
CA PHE A 16 -5.79 12.67 -6.28
C PHE A 16 -6.87 13.52 -5.60
N HIS A 17 -7.58 14.39 -6.33
CA HIS A 17 -8.63 15.23 -5.74
C HIS A 17 -9.80 14.40 -5.20
N ASP A 18 -10.18 13.34 -5.93
CA ASP A 18 -11.30 12.47 -5.55
C ASP A 18 -11.02 11.65 -4.28
N LEU A 19 -9.74 11.53 -3.88
CA LEU A 19 -9.35 10.85 -2.63
C LEU A 19 -9.66 11.67 -1.37
N GLY A 20 -9.96 12.97 -1.51
CA GLY A 20 -10.28 13.84 -0.37
C GLY A 20 -9.16 13.98 0.66
N LEU A 21 -7.89 13.78 0.25
CA LEU A 21 -6.74 13.79 1.15
C LEU A 21 -6.28 15.21 1.48
N PRO A 22 -5.82 15.48 2.71
CA PRO A 22 -5.11 16.71 3.02
C PRO A 22 -3.88 16.90 2.10
N PRO A 23 -3.57 18.13 1.64
CA PRO A 23 -2.47 18.36 0.69
C PRO A 23 -1.11 17.81 1.14
N LEU A 24 -0.83 17.83 2.44
CA LEU A 24 0.40 17.28 3.01
C LEU A 24 0.51 15.76 2.81
N ILE A 25 -0.61 15.04 2.93
CA ILE A 25 -0.65 13.58 2.77
C ILE A 25 -0.48 13.24 1.29
N ALA A 26 -1.20 13.91 0.38
CA ALA A 26 -1.06 13.71 -1.06
C ALA A 26 0.39 13.96 -1.53
N GLN A 27 1.02 15.06 -1.12
CA GLN A 27 2.42 15.33 -1.42
C GLN A 27 3.37 14.28 -0.85
N THR A 28 3.10 13.78 0.37
CA THR A 28 3.91 12.72 0.98
C THR A 28 3.86 11.42 0.18
N LEU A 29 2.68 11.03 -0.30
CA LEU A 29 2.51 9.83 -1.14
C LEU A 29 3.29 9.96 -2.45
N LEU A 30 3.15 11.11 -3.14
CA LEU A 30 3.86 11.36 -4.40
C LEU A 30 5.38 11.36 -4.20
N ARG A 31 5.89 11.95 -3.12
CA ARG A 31 7.33 11.92 -2.77
C ARG A 31 7.84 10.50 -2.47
N ARG A 32 6.95 9.58 -2.08
CA ARG A 32 7.27 8.15 -1.85
C ARG A 32 7.13 7.31 -3.12
N GLY A 33 6.81 7.91 -4.26
CA GLY A 33 6.62 7.22 -5.54
C GLY A 33 5.23 6.62 -5.72
N ILE A 34 4.27 6.90 -4.83
CA ILE A 34 2.88 6.47 -4.94
C ILE A 34 2.15 7.52 -5.77
N SER A 35 1.86 7.19 -7.03
CA SER A 35 1.43 8.17 -8.04
C SER A 35 0.09 7.86 -8.69
N SER A 36 -0.56 6.76 -8.29
CA SER A 36 -1.92 6.43 -8.69
C SER A 36 -2.89 6.40 -7.49
N PRO A 37 -4.18 6.71 -7.71
CA PRO A 37 -5.20 6.58 -6.66
C PRO A 37 -5.32 5.16 -6.11
N VAL A 38 -5.13 4.14 -6.94
CA VAL A 38 -5.18 2.72 -6.55
C VAL A 38 -4.04 2.37 -5.59
N GLU A 39 -2.81 2.78 -5.91
CA GLU A 39 -1.67 2.58 -5.01
C GLU A 39 -1.83 3.37 -3.70
N ALA A 40 -2.37 4.60 -3.78
CA ALA A 40 -2.66 5.42 -2.61
C ALA A 40 -3.68 4.72 -1.68
N GLU A 41 -4.76 4.18 -2.24
CA GLU A 41 -5.76 3.45 -1.46
C GLU A 41 -5.18 2.17 -0.85
N ALA A 42 -4.43 1.38 -1.62
CA ALA A 42 -3.79 0.15 -1.12
C ALA A 42 -2.79 0.43 0.01
N PHE A 43 -2.05 1.56 -0.06
CA PHE A 43 -1.10 1.95 0.97
C PHE A 43 -1.78 2.49 2.23
N LEU A 44 -2.82 3.31 2.08
CA LEU A 44 -3.52 3.93 3.21
C LEU A 44 -4.46 2.98 3.95
N TYR A 45 -5.02 2.00 3.23
CA TYR A 45 -6.03 1.06 3.74
C TYR A 45 -5.64 -0.39 3.43
N PRO A 46 -4.54 -0.90 4.02
CA PRO A 46 -4.03 -2.25 3.73
C PRO A 46 -5.06 -3.34 4.03
N GLU A 47 -5.95 -3.13 5.01
CA GLU A 47 -7.03 -4.05 5.37
C GLU A 47 -8.07 -4.26 4.25
N LYS A 48 -8.19 -3.32 3.31
CA LYS A 48 -9.06 -3.44 2.13
C LYS A 48 -8.40 -4.19 0.97
N THR A 49 -7.08 -4.38 1.03
CA THR A 49 -6.33 -5.03 -0.04
C THR A 49 -6.34 -6.55 0.17
N PRO A 50 -7.04 -7.33 -0.66
CA PRO A 50 -7.09 -8.77 -0.48
C PRO A 50 -5.72 -9.41 -0.77
N PRO A 51 -5.32 -10.48 -0.06
CA PRO A 51 -4.08 -11.21 -0.32
C PRO A 51 -4.00 -11.83 -1.73
N SER A 52 -5.14 -11.95 -2.41
CA SER A 52 -5.30 -12.57 -3.73
C SER A 52 -4.48 -11.93 -4.86
N GLN A 53 -3.78 -10.82 -4.60
CA GLN A 53 -2.83 -10.22 -5.54
C GLN A 53 -1.60 -11.10 -5.78
N PHE A 54 -1.28 -12.02 -4.87
CA PHE A 54 -0.22 -13.01 -5.06
C PHE A 54 -0.77 -14.23 -5.79
N PRO A 55 -0.28 -14.54 -7.02
CA PRO A 55 -0.74 -15.72 -7.75
C PRO A 55 -0.54 -16.99 -6.92
N ASN A 56 -1.55 -17.85 -6.92
CA ASN A 56 -1.55 -19.15 -6.23
C ASN A 56 -1.42 -19.10 -4.70
N ILE A 57 -1.61 -17.93 -4.05
CA ILE A 57 -1.38 -17.79 -2.60
C ILE A 57 -2.40 -18.57 -1.76
N ALA A 58 -3.65 -18.68 -2.24
CA ALA A 58 -4.69 -19.44 -1.57
C ALA A 58 -4.40 -20.95 -1.67
N GLU A 59 -4.02 -21.40 -2.87
CA GLU A 59 -3.61 -22.77 -3.16
C GLU A 59 -2.37 -23.16 -2.35
N ALA A 60 -1.41 -22.24 -2.19
CA ALA A 60 -0.23 -22.46 -1.35
C ALA A 60 -0.57 -22.54 0.14
N ALA A 61 -1.64 -21.88 0.60
CA ALA A 61 -2.07 -21.91 2.00
C ALA A 61 -2.83 -23.20 2.37
N GLU A 62 -3.54 -23.82 1.43
CA GLU A 62 -4.33 -25.04 1.69
C GLU A 62 -3.53 -26.19 2.34
N PRO A 63 -2.34 -26.61 1.84
CA PRO A 63 -1.59 -27.70 2.47
C PRO A 63 -1.16 -27.36 3.90
N ILE A 64 -0.87 -26.08 4.19
CA ILE A 64 -0.56 -25.61 5.54
C ILE A 64 -1.78 -25.76 6.45
N GLN A 65 -2.97 -25.39 5.97
CA GLN A 65 -4.20 -25.57 6.73
C GLN A 65 -4.53 -27.05 6.98
N VAL A 66 -4.32 -27.92 5.99
CA VAL A 66 -4.47 -29.37 6.15
C VAL A 66 -3.52 -29.90 7.23
N ALA A 67 -2.23 -29.53 7.17
CA ALA A 67 -1.23 -29.94 8.15
C ALA A 67 -1.58 -29.50 9.57
N ILE A 68 -2.04 -28.24 9.74
CA ILE A 68 -2.51 -27.71 11.03
C ILE A 68 -3.71 -28.52 11.56
N ARG A 69 -4.69 -28.84 10.71
CA ARG A 69 -5.87 -29.65 11.10
C ARG A 69 -5.47 -31.07 11.53
N ASN A 70 -4.45 -31.64 10.89
CA ASN A 70 -3.97 -32.99 11.16
C ASN A 70 -3.00 -33.06 12.36
N GLY A 71 -2.45 -31.93 12.80
CA GLY A 71 -1.43 -31.90 13.85
C GLY A 71 -0.05 -32.35 13.37
N ASP A 72 0.22 -32.19 12.06
CA ASP A 72 1.51 -32.51 11.46
C ASP A 72 2.60 -31.56 12.01
N LYS A 73 3.84 -32.05 12.18
CA LYS A 73 4.97 -31.30 12.76
C LYS A 73 6.07 -31.03 11.76
#